data_AF-A0A0H5DQ94-F1
#
_entry.id   AF-A0A0H5DQ94-F1
#
_cell.length_a   1.000
_cell.length_b   1.000
_cell.length_c   1.000
_cell.angle_alpha   90.00
_cell.angle_beta   90.00
_cell.angle_gamma   90.00
#
_symmetry.space_group_name_H-M   'P 1'
#
loop_
_entity.id
_entity.type
_entity.pdbx_description
1 polymer ?
#
loop_
_entity_poly.entity_id
_entity_poly.type
_entity_poly.pdbx_seq_one_letter_code
_entity_poly.pdbx_strand_id
1 'polypeptide(L)'
;MTFDDLSWLLVAVSLLGNVYVIKKNVIGQWLWAFGNLGWIFFDVYKEAYSQAFLFAVYLGMCIWGIIAWTKEAREKNAAAKTTP
;
A
#
# COMPACT_ATOMS: atom_id res chain seq x y z
N MET A 1 -14.67 19.60 -1.80
CA MET A 1 -14.08 18.43 -2.48
C MET A 1 -15.22 17.49 -2.81
N THR A 2 -15.46 17.22 -4.09
CA THR A 2 -16.49 16.28 -4.53
C THR A 2 -15.99 14.84 -4.38
N PHE A 3 -16.89 13.85 -4.47
CA PHE A 3 -16.50 12.43 -4.43
C PHE A 3 -15.59 12.02 -5.60
N ASP A 4 -15.69 12.71 -6.73
CA ASP A 4 -14.84 12.47 -7.90
C ASP A 4 -13.43 13.01 -7.67
N ASP A 5 -13.29 14.17 -7.00
CA ASP A 5 -11.96 14.69 -6.64
C ASP A 5 -11.23 13.74 -5.68
N LEU A 6 -11.97 13.08 -4.77
CA LEU A 6 -11.43 12.10 -3.83
C LEU A 6 -10.92 10.84 -4.56
N SER A 7 -11.64 10.35 -5.56
CA SER A 7 -11.24 9.15 -6.31
C SER A 7 -9.96 9.39 -7.13
N TRP A 8 -9.80 10.58 -7.74
CA TRP A 8 -8.56 10.95 -8.43
C TRP A 8 -7.36 11.07 -7.49
N LEU A 9 -7.55 11.56 -6.27
CA LEU A 9 -6.50 11.58 -5.25
C LEU A 9 -6.09 10.16 -4.86
N LEU A 10 -7.05 9.26 -4.68
CA LEU A 10 -6.77 7.84 -4.39
C LEU A 10 -6.02 7.16 -5.55
N VAL A 11 -6.37 7.45 -6.80
CA VAL A 11 -5.63 6.97 -7.99
C VAL A 11 -4.18 7.43 -7.95
N ALA A 12 -3.92 8.72 -7.68
CA ALA A 12 -2.56 9.24 -7.59
C ALA A 12 -1.74 8.55 -6.50
N VAL A 13 -2.33 8.31 -5.32
CA VAL A 13 -1.70 7.57 -4.22
C VAL A 13 -1.39 6.12 -4.62
N SER A 14 -2.32 5.43 -5.28
CA SER A 14 -2.10 4.06 -5.75
C SER A 14 -0.98 3.96 -6.80
N LEU A 15 -0.89 4.92 -7.73
CA LEU A 15 0.18 4.97 -8.72
C LEU A 15 1.55 5.23 -8.07
N LEU A 16 1.62 6.19 -7.14
CA LEU A 16 2.84 6.46 -6.37
C LEU A 16 3.25 5.24 -5.54
N GLY A 17 2.30 4.58 -4.88
CA GLY A 17 2.52 3.33 -4.15
C GLY A 17 3.17 2.26 -5.04
N ASN A 18 2.67 2.09 -6.27
CA ASN A 18 3.23 1.15 -7.24
C ASN A 18 4.67 1.46 -7.64
N VAL A 19 5.05 2.73 -7.79
CA VAL A 19 6.44 3.11 -8.07
C VAL A 19 7.38 2.60 -6.97
N TYR A 20 6.98 2.71 -5.70
CA TYR A 20 7.78 2.21 -4.58
C TYR A 20 7.74 0.68 -4.44
N VAL A 21 6.62 0.04 -4.81
CA VAL A 21 6.51 -1.43 -4.87
C VAL A 21 7.48 -2.00 -5.89
N ILE A 22 7.59 -1.42 -7.09
CA ILE A 22 8.56 -1.82 -8.12
C ILE A 22 10.00 -1.71 -7.60
N LYS A 23 10.29 -0.66 -6.82
CA LYS A 23 11.60 -0.44 -6.18
C LYS A 23 11.86 -1.36 -4.97
N LYS A 24 10.97 -2.30 -4.65
CA LYS A 24 11.00 -3.14 -3.45
C LYS A 24 11.21 -2.33 -2.16
N ASN A 25 10.66 -1.13 -2.11
CA ASN A 25 10.75 -0.26 -0.95
C ASN A 25 9.49 -0.41 -0.08
N VAL A 26 9.68 -0.71 1.21
CA VAL A 26 8.61 -0.88 2.20
C VAL A 26 7.65 0.31 2.27
N ILE A 27 8.11 1.53 1.95
CA ILE A 27 7.28 2.73 1.87
C ILE A 27 6.11 2.54 0.90
N GLY A 28 6.31 1.79 -0.19
CA GLY A 28 5.25 1.51 -1.16
C GLY A 28 4.11 0.69 -0.58
N GLN A 29 4.42 -0.26 0.31
CA GLN A 29 3.40 -1.05 1.00
C GLN A 29 2.63 -0.22 2.02
N TRP A 30 3.28 0.73 2.69
CA TRP A 30 2.60 1.69 3.57
C TRP A 30 1.65 2.61 2.80
N LEU A 31 2.10 3.17 1.67
CA LEU A 31 1.25 4.00 0.82
C LEU A 31 0.03 3.22 0.30
N TRP A 32 0.22 1.98 -0.12
CA TRP A 32 -0.87 1.11 -0.55
C TRP A 32 -1.82 0.76 0.60
N ALA A 33 -1.33 0.56 1.83
CA ALA A 33 -2.19 0.32 2.98
C ALA A 33 -3.13 1.51 3.24
N PHE A 34 -2.61 2.75 3.20
CA PHE A 34 -3.45 3.95 3.34
C PHE A 34 -4.43 4.10 2.17
N GLY A 35 -3.99 3.83 0.93
CA GLY A 35 -4.85 3.85 -0.25
C GLY A 35 -6.00 2.84 -0.15
N ASN A 36 -5.70 1.60 0.21
CA ASN A 36 -6.69 0.53 0.40
C ASN A 36 -7.71 0.92 1.47
N LEU A 37 -7.27 1.49 2.60
CA LEU A 37 -8.17 1.95 3.66
C LEU A 37 -9.14 3.01 3.13
N GLY A 38 -8.65 3.98 2.36
CA GLY A 38 -9.47 5.01 1.71
C GLY A 38 -10.49 4.42 0.72
N TRP A 39 -10.06 3.46 -0.11
CA TRP A 39 -10.95 2.78 -1.06
C TRP A 39 -12.04 1.97 -0.37
N ILE A 40 -11.74 1.27 0.73
CA ILE A 40 -12.74 0.55 1.52
C ILE A 40 -13.85 1.51 1.98
N PHE A 41 -13.50 2.66 2.55
CA PHE A 41 -14.50 3.65 2.99
C PHE A 41 -15.31 4.22 1.81
N PHE A 42 -14.64 4.53 0.70
CA PHE A 42 -15.31 5.03 -0.50
C PHE A 42 -16.30 4.00 -1.07
N ASP A 43 -15.89 2.75 -1.18
CA ASP A 43 -16.67 1.67 -1.76
C ASP A 43 -17.85 1.28 -0.85
N VAL A 44 -17.66 1.27 0.47
CA VAL A 44 -18.78 1.08 1.42
C VAL A 44 -19.81 2.19 1.29
N TYR A 45 -19.36 3.46 1.18
CA TYR A 45 -20.27 4.60 0.99
C TYR A 45 -21.04 4.53 -0.34
N LYS A 46 -20.44 3.96 -1.38
CA LYS A 46 -21.07 3.73 -2.70
C LYS A 46 -21.82 2.40 -2.80
N GLU A 47 -21.96 1.66 -1.71
CA GLU A 47 -22.58 0.32 -1.64
C GLU A 47 -21.90 -0.72 -2.56
N ALA A 48 -20.66 -0.49 -2.94
CA ALA A 48 -19.83 -1.38 -3.77
C ALA A 48 -19.10 -2.43 -2.91
N TYR A 49 -19.85 -3.29 -2.21
CA TYR A 49 -19.29 -4.19 -1.19
C TYR A 49 -18.25 -5.21 -1.70
N SER A 50 -18.37 -5.65 -2.96
CA SER A 50 -17.38 -6.56 -3.57
C SER A 50 -16.01 -5.90 -3.70
N GLN A 51 -15.99 -4.63 -4.09
CA GLN A 51 -14.79 -3.81 -4.20
C GLN A 51 -14.20 -3.50 -2.82
N ALA A 52 -15.06 -3.15 -1.85
CA ALA A 52 -14.63 -2.96 -0.46
C ALA A 52 -13.96 -4.23 0.11
N PHE A 53 -14.52 -5.42 -0.15
CA PHE A 53 -13.91 -6.68 0.27
C PHE A 53 -12.55 -6.92 -0.40
N LEU A 54 -12.44 -6.67 -1.70
CA LEU A 54 -11.18 -6.77 -2.44
C LEU A 54 -10.09 -5.90 -1.80
N PHE A 55 -10.39 -4.64 -1.53
CA PHE A 55 -9.43 -3.72 -0.91
C PHE A 55 -9.11 -4.09 0.54
N ALA A 56 -10.04 -4.71 1.28
CA ALA A 56 -9.75 -5.25 2.61
C ALA A 56 -8.75 -6.42 2.55
N VAL A 57 -8.88 -7.32 1.57
CA VAL A 57 -7.89 -8.39 1.37
C VAL A 57 -6.54 -7.80 0.94
N TYR A 58 -6.52 -6.82 0.04
CA TYR A 58 -5.29 -6.13 -0.36
C TYR A 58 -4.62 -5.40 0.80
N LEU A 59 -5.39 -4.83 1.72
CA LEU A 59 -4.85 -4.25 2.95
C LEU A 59 -4.11 -5.31 3.78
N GLY A 60 -4.67 -6.52 3.92
CA GLY A 60 -3.99 -7.65 4.55
C GLY A 60 -2.69 -8.06 3.84
N MET A 61 -2.69 -8.07 2.50
CA MET A 61 -1.48 -8.34 1.72
C MET A 61 -0.42 -7.25 1.92
N CYS A 62 -0.81 -5.97 2.07
CA CYS A 62 0.12 -4.89 2.36
C CYS A 62 0.79 -5.08 3.73
N ILE A 63 0.05 -5.52 4.75
CA ILE A 63 0.63 -5.84 6.06
C ILE A 63 1.70 -6.93 5.93
N TRP A 64 1.40 -7.99 5.18
CA TRP A 64 2.39 -9.03 4.88
C TRP A 64 3.62 -8.43 4.17
N GLY A 65 3.41 -7.63 3.13
CA GLY A 65 4.47 -6.96 2.40
C GLY A 65 5.35 -6.08 3.29
N ILE A 66 4.75 -5.32 4.21
CA ILE A 66 5.47 -4.50 5.20
C ILE A 66 6.39 -5.37 6.04
N ILE A 67 5.89 -6.48 6.60
CA ILE A 67 6.66 -7.38 7.46
C ILE A 67 7.82 -8.02 6.67
N ALA A 68 7.53 -8.58 5.50
CA ALA A 68 8.52 -9.25 4.68
C ALA A 68 9.64 -8.31 4.23
N TRP A 69 9.28 -7.12 3.72
CA TRP A 69 10.26 -6.20 3.16
C TRP A 69 11.05 -5.45 4.23
N THR A 70 10.46 -5.21 5.41
CA THR A 70 11.20 -4.66 6.55
C THR A 70 12.29 -5.63 7.01
N LYS A 71 11.98 -6.94 7.05
CA LYS A 71 12.96 -7.97 7.38
C LYS A 71 14.10 -8.01 6.36
N GLU A 72 13.79 -8.06 5.07
CA GLU A 72 14.79 -8.05 3.99
C GLU A 72 15.68 -6.80 4.03
N ALA A 73 15.10 -5.61 4.23
CA ALA A 73 15.85 -4.37 4.32
C ALA A 73 16.82 -4.36 5.52
N ARG A 74 16.39 -4.90 6.67
CA ARG A 74 17.24 -5.04 7.86
C ARG A 74 18.40 -6.00 7.62
N GLU A 75 18.15 -7.13 6.97
CA GLU A 75 19.19 -8.13 6.64
C GLU A 75 20.23 -7.56 5.67
N LYS A 76 19.81 -6.85 4.62
CA LYS A 76 20.72 -6.17 3.68
C LYS A 76 21.60 -5.13 4.39
N ASN A 77 21.02 -4.32 5.29
CA ASN A 77 21.76 -3.32 6.05
C ASN A 77 22.76 -3.94 7.03
N ALA A 78 22.43 -5.11 7.61
CA ALA A 78 23.35 -5.84 8.49
C ALA A 78 24.54 -6.40 7.71
N ALA A 79 24.30 -7.04 6.56
CA ALA A 79 25.36 -7.58 5.69
C ALA A 79 26.28 -6.48 5.12
N ALA A 80 25.74 -5.31 4.79
CA ALA A 80 26.53 -4.18 4.32
C ALA A 80 27.50 -3.65 5.40
N LYS A 81 27.17 -3.77 6.69
CA LYS A 81 28.04 -3.33 7.80
C LYS A 81 29.17 -4.33 8.14
N THR A 82 29.08 -5.58 7.68
CA THR A 82 30.06 -6.63 7.95
C THR A 82 31.06 -6.84 6.82
N THR A 83 30.94 -6.08 5.72
CA THR A 83 31.91 -6.10 4.62
C THR A 83 33.00 -5.06 4.92
N PRO A 84 34.27 -5.45 5.10
CA PRO A 84 35.36 -4.55 5.49
C PRO A 84 35.73 -3.53 4.41
#